data_AF-A0A940S097-F1
#
_entry.id   AF-A0A940S097-F1
#
_cell.length_a   1.000
_cell.length_b   1.000
_cell.length_c   1.000
_cell.angle_alpha   90.00
_cell.angle_beta   90.00
_cell.angle_gamma   90.00
#
_symmetry.space_group_name_H-M   'P 1'
#
loop_
_entity.id
_entity.type
_entity.pdbx_description
1 polymer ?
#
loop_
_entity_poly.entity_id
_entity_poly.type
_entity_poly.pdbx_seq_one_letter_code
_entity_poly.pdbx_strand_id
1 'polypeptide(L)'
;MPRWLWWVLLGLFVLVGALIAFRLGFIDAHLTESDAIAHYAGRYAEQTGGAVGDCTAAPGGATWLVLRCERDGVVRVYGINRFGGLVSEAGK
;
A
#
# COMPACT_ATOMS: atom_id res chain seq x y z
N MET A 1 25.10 18.64 31.46
CA MET A 1 23.84 18.40 30.73
C MET A 1 22.73 18.07 31.73
N PRO A 2 21.59 18.75 31.70
CA PRO A 2 20.49 18.51 32.64
C PRO A 2 19.95 17.09 32.47
N ARG A 3 19.94 16.30 33.55
CA ARG A 3 19.53 14.88 33.56
C ARG A 3 18.08 14.65 33.08
N TRP A 4 17.21 15.66 33.17
CA TRP A 4 15.83 15.60 32.69
C TRP A 4 15.73 15.48 31.17
N LEU A 5 16.69 16.03 30.42
CA LEU A 5 16.67 16.00 28.96
C LEU A 5 16.73 14.55 28.42
N TRP A 6 17.44 13.67 29.12
CA TRP A 6 17.51 12.25 28.78
C TRP A 6 16.17 11.53 28.93
N TRP A 7 15.37 11.89 29.93
CA TRP A 7 14.02 11.34 30.11
C TRP A 7 13.06 11.85 29.05
N VAL A 8 13.18 13.11 28.63
CA VAL A 8 12.40 13.67 27.52
C VAL A 8 12.72 12.95 26.21
N LEU A 9 14.00 12.74 25.90
CA LEU A 9 14.43 12.00 24.70
C LEU A 9 13.95 10.54 24.73
N LEU A 10 14.07 9.87 25.87
CA LEU A 10 13.58 8.51 26.04
C LEU A 10 12.06 8.44 25.85
N GLY A 11 11.32 9.36 26.47
CA GLY A 11 9.86 9.44 26.34
C GLY A 11 9.44 9.72 24.89
N LEU A 12 10.15 10.61 24.19
CA LEU A 12 9.90 10.87 22.77
C LEU A 12 10.15 9.62 21.92
N PHE A 13 11.22 8.88 22.18
CA PHE A 13 11.55 7.67 21.43
C PHE A 13 10.47 6.59 21.62
N VAL A 14 10.01 6.39 22.86
CA VAL A 14 8.91 5.47 23.18
C VAL A 14 7.61 5.90 22.50
N LEU A 15 7.28 7.19 22.55
CA LEU A 15 6.07 7.74 21.89
C LEU A 15 6.11 7.48 20.38
N VAL A 16 7.23 7.78 19.72
CA VAL A 16 7.41 7.55 18.28
C VAL A 16 7.27 6.06 17.96
N GLY A 17 7.92 5.18 18.74
CA GLY A 17 7.79 3.74 18.57
C GLY A 17 6.34 3.24 18.71
N ALA A 18 5.62 3.73 19.73
CA ALA A 18 4.22 3.38 19.95
C ALA A 18 3.32 3.85 18.80
N LEU A 19 3.54 5.06 18.29
CA LEU A 19 2.79 5.59 17.14
C LEU A 19 3.04 4.78 15.88
N ILE A 20 4.28 4.37 15.61
CA ILE A 20 4.63 3.53 14.46
C ILE A 20 3.97 2.16 14.58
N ALA A 21 4.09 1.50 15.73
CA ALA A 21 3.49 0.19 15.97
C ALA A 21 1.96 0.24 15.84
N PHE A 22 1.33 1.27 16.43
CA PHE A 22 -0.12 1.47 16.31
C PHE A 22 -0.53 1.69 14.86
N ARG A 23 0.18 2.54 14.11
CA ARG A 23 -0.12 2.79 12.68
C ARG A 23 -0.01 1.53 11.84
N LEU A 24 1.04 0.74 12.04
CA LEU A 24 1.25 -0.50 11.29
C LEU A 24 0.19 -1.54 11.62
N GLY A 25 -0.14 -1.71 12.90
CA GLY A 25 -1.22 -2.61 13.33
C GLY A 25 -2.60 -2.17 12.82
N PHE A 26 -2.86 -0.85 12.80
CA PHE A 26 -4.10 -0.32 12.26
C PHE A 26 -4.24 -0.56 10.76
N ILE A 27 -3.15 -0.43 9.99
CA ILE A 27 -3.15 -0.74 8.55
C ILE A 27 -3.39 -2.23 8.33
N ASP A 28 -2.71 -3.11 9.07
CA ASP A 28 -2.91 -4.56 8.93
C ASP A 28 -4.34 -5.01 9.31
N ALA A 29 -4.95 -4.36 10.31
CA ALA A 29 -6.31 -4.67 10.77
C ALA A 29 -7.42 -4.13 9.86
N HIS A 30 -7.22 -3.00 9.18
CA HIS A 30 -8.27 -2.33 8.39
C HIS A 30 -8.05 -2.31 6.88
N LEU A 31 -6.86 -2.67 6.38
CA LEU A 31 -6.63 -2.73 4.96
C LEU A 31 -7.31 -3.98 4.38
N THR A 32 -8.41 -3.77 3.67
CA THR A 32 -9.08 -4.84 2.94
C THR A 32 -8.51 -4.98 1.53
N GLU A 33 -8.63 -6.17 0.95
CA GLU A 33 -8.25 -6.42 -0.45
C GLU A 33 -9.01 -5.49 -1.40
N SER A 34 -10.28 -5.24 -1.12
CA SER A 34 -11.14 -4.35 -1.90
C SER A 34 -10.64 -2.90 -1.90
N ASP A 35 -10.18 -2.37 -0.76
CA ASP A 35 -9.65 -1.00 -0.68
C ASP A 35 -8.37 -0.85 -1.50
N ALA A 36 -7.47 -1.84 -1.44
CA ALA A 36 -6.25 -1.85 -2.25
C ALA A 36 -6.59 -1.90 -3.75
N ILE A 37 -7.52 -2.77 -4.15
CA ILE A 37 -7.96 -2.89 -5.55
C ILE A 37 -8.57 -1.57 -6.04
N ALA A 38 -9.50 -0.98 -5.27
CA ALA A 38 -10.16 0.26 -5.64
C ALA A 38 -9.16 1.42 -5.80
N HIS A 39 -8.18 1.50 -4.89
CA HIS A 39 -7.13 2.52 -4.96
C HIS A 39 -6.29 2.41 -6.24
N TYR A 40 -5.77 1.23 -6.55
CA TYR A 40 -4.89 1.04 -7.71
C TYR A 40 -5.64 1.03 -9.05
N ALA A 41 -6.89 0.54 -9.09
CA ALA A 41 -7.72 0.64 -10.28
C ALA A 41 -8.14 2.09 -10.57
N GLY A 42 -8.40 2.89 -9.53
CA GLY A 42 -8.61 4.34 -9.67
C GLY A 42 -7.38 5.05 -10.21
N ARG A 43 -6.18 4.73 -9.67
CA ARG A 43 -4.91 5.25 -10.17
C ARG A 43 -4.68 4.91 -11.65
N TYR A 44 -4.99 3.68 -12.06
CA TYR A 44 -4.93 3.27 -13.45
C TYR A 44 -5.87 4.11 -14.34
N ALA A 45 -7.12 4.28 -13.92
CA ALA A 45 -8.11 5.08 -14.63
C ALA A 45 -7.66 6.54 -14.81
N GLU A 46 -7.09 7.15 -13.76
CA GLU A 46 -6.52 8.51 -13.81
C GLU A 46 -5.32 8.62 -14.78
N GLN A 47 -4.44 7.61 -14.80
CA GLN A 47 -3.22 7.63 -15.61
C GLN A 47 -3.45 7.33 -17.08
N THR A 48 -4.43 6.48 -17.40
CA THR A 48 -4.62 5.93 -18.75
C THR A 48 -5.92 6.37 -19.41
N GLY A 49 -6.85 6.96 -18.65
CA GLY A 49 -8.24 7.15 -19.09
C GLY A 49 -9.03 5.84 -19.18
N GLY A 50 -8.49 4.76 -18.61
CA GLY A 50 -9.13 3.44 -18.54
C GLY A 50 -10.33 3.39 -17.59
N ALA A 51 -11.11 2.31 -17.66
CA ALA A 51 -12.18 2.06 -16.70
C ALA A 51 -11.68 1.18 -15.56
N VAL A 52 -12.25 1.33 -14.36
CA VAL A 52 -11.96 0.46 -13.21
C VAL A 52 -12.28 -1.01 -13.51
N GLY A 53 -13.28 -1.25 -14.38
CA GLY A 53 -13.66 -2.60 -14.84
C GLY A 53 -12.67 -3.27 -15.78
N ASP A 54 -11.69 -2.53 -16.31
CA ASP A 54 -10.60 -3.07 -17.14
C ASP A 54 -9.57 -3.84 -16.28
N CYS A 55 -9.71 -3.79 -14.94
CA CYS A 55 -8.79 -4.37 -13.97
C CYS A 55 -9.32 -5.67 -13.35
N THR A 56 -8.44 -6.67 -13.26
CA THR A 56 -8.68 -7.94 -12.58
C THR A 56 -7.67 -8.13 -11.46
N ALA A 57 -8.14 -8.49 -10.28
CA ALA A 57 -7.30 -8.74 -9.11
C ALA A 57 -7.13 -10.25 -8.89
N ALA A 58 -5.90 -10.68 -8.65
CA ALA A 58 -5.57 -12.05 -8.28
C ALA A 58 -4.61 -12.06 -7.08
N PRO A 59 -4.66 -13.09 -6.23
CA PRO A 59 -3.66 -13.27 -5.18
C PRO A 59 -2.28 -13.44 -5.81
N GLY A 60 -1.30 -12.71 -5.29
CA GLY A 60 0.08 -12.81 -5.74
C GLY A 60 0.80 -14.00 -5.11
N GLY A 61 1.81 -14.54 -5.81
CA GLY A 61 2.71 -15.52 -5.21
C GLY A 61 3.75 -14.86 -4.30
N ALA A 62 4.53 -13.92 -4.86
CA ALA A 62 5.55 -13.15 -4.13
C ALA A 62 5.04 -11.79 -3.61
N THR A 63 3.86 -11.35 -4.05
CA THR A 63 3.15 -10.15 -3.57
C THR A 63 1.83 -10.58 -2.93
N TRP A 64 1.23 -9.72 -2.10
CA TRP A 64 -0.06 -10.04 -1.49
C TRP A 64 -1.18 -10.07 -2.54
N LEU A 65 -1.22 -9.04 -3.39
CA LEU A 65 -2.16 -8.92 -4.50
C LEU A 65 -1.41 -8.57 -5.78
N VAL A 66 -1.98 -8.99 -6.91
CA VAL A 66 -1.57 -8.56 -8.25
C VAL A 66 -2.81 -8.03 -8.95
N LEU A 67 -2.79 -6.75 -9.31
CA LEU A 67 -3.82 -6.11 -10.10
C LEU A 67 -3.35 -6.02 -11.55
N ARG A 68 -4.08 -6.66 -12.46
CA ARG A 68 -3.82 -6.63 -13.90
C ARG A 68 -4.91 -5.83 -14.59
N CYS A 69 -4.55 -4.68 -15.14
CA CYS A 69 -5.44 -3.86 -15.95
C CYS A 69 -5.05 -3.97 -17.42
N GLU A 70 -6.02 -4.21 -18.29
CA GLU A 70 -5.80 -4.36 -19.72
C GLU A 70 -6.75 -3.47 -20.51
N ARG A 71 -6.19 -2.68 -21.43
CA ARG A 71 -6.98 -1.84 -22.33
C ARG A 71 -6.28 -1.69 -23.66
N ASP A 72 -7.03 -1.86 -24.74
CA ASP A 72 -6.54 -1.70 -26.11
C ASP A 72 -5.23 -2.47 -26.39
N GLY A 73 -5.07 -3.65 -25.75
CA GLY A 73 -3.88 -4.50 -25.86
C GLY A 73 -2.67 -4.09 -25.02
N VAL A 74 -2.76 -2.99 -24.26
CA VAL A 74 -1.72 -2.55 -23.30
C VAL A 74 -2.03 -3.13 -21.94
N VAL A 75 -1.08 -3.89 -21.37
CA VAL A 75 -1.25 -4.53 -20.08
C VAL A 75 -0.42 -3.81 -19.02
N ARG A 76 -1.07 -3.41 -17.93
CA ARG A 76 -0.43 -2.88 -16.73
C ARG A 76 -0.64 -3.82 -15.56
N VAL A 77 0.45 -4.20 -14.90
CA VAL A 77 0.46 -5.11 -13.77
C VAL A 77 1.04 -4.40 -12.56
N TYR A 78 0.24 -4.33 -11.49
CA TYR A 78 0.59 -3.72 -10.21
C TYR A 78 0.69 -4.81 -9.14
N GLY A 79 1.89 -5.06 -8.63
CA GLY A 79 2.13 -5.93 -7.49
C GLY A 79 2.00 -5.15 -6.19
N ILE A 80 1.12 -5.58 -5.29
CA ILE A 80 0.77 -4.87 -4.05
C ILE A 80 1.18 -5.72 -2.85
N ASN A 81 1.84 -5.11 -1.85
CA ASN A 81 2.20 -5.78 -0.59
C ASN A 81 1.05 -5.78 0.42
N ARG A 82 1.24 -6.53 1.51
CA ARG A 82 0.29 -6.65 2.63
C ARG A 82 -0.10 -5.32 3.28
N PHE A 83 0.71 -4.27 3.12
CA PHE A 83 0.45 -2.94 3.65
C PHE A 83 -0.20 -2.00 2.61
N GLY A 84 -0.60 -2.53 1.46
CA GLY A 84 -1.25 -1.75 0.39
C GLY A 84 -0.28 -0.90 -0.43
N GLY A 85 1.03 -1.13 -0.28
CA GLY A 85 2.07 -0.45 -1.04
C GLY A 85 2.44 -1.19 -2.32
N LEU A 86 2.88 -0.43 -3.33
CA LEU A 86 3.29 -0.96 -4.62
C LEU A 86 4.71 -1.54 -4.53
N VAL A 87 4.88 -2.81 -4.88
CA VAL A 87 6.16 -3.53 -4.87
C VAL A 87 6.73 -3.64 -6.27
N SER A 88 5.86 -3.80 -7.27
CA SER A 88 6.26 -3.89 -8.66
C SER A 88 5.22 -3.21 -9.56
N GLU A 89 5.72 -2.52 -10.58
CA GLU A 89 4.91 -2.03 -11.69
C GLU A 89 5.54 -2.55 -12.97
N ALA A 90 4.82 -3.37 -13.71
CA ALA A 90 5.24 -3.85 -15.02
C ALA A 90 4.20 -3.44 -16.06
N GLY A 91 4.62 -2.65 -17.04
CA GLY A 91 3.83 -2.35 -18.24
C GLY A 91 4.46 -3.03 -19.43
N LYS A 92 3.70 -3.81 -20.20
CA LYS A 92 4.13 -4.36 -21.47
C LYS A 92 3.24 -3.83 -22.59
#